data_AF-A0A3R7TKE2-F1
#
_entry.id   AF-A0A3R7TKE2-F1
#
_cell.length_a   1.000
_cell.length_b   1.000
_cell.length_c   1.000
_cell.angle_alpha   90.00
_cell.angle_beta   90.00
_cell.angle_gamma   90.00
#
_symmetry.space_group_name_H-M   'P 1'
#
loop_
_entity.id
_entity.type
_entity.pdbx_description
1 polymer ?
#
loop_
_entity_poly.entity_id
_entity_poly.type
_entity_poly.pdbx_seq_one_letter_code
_entity_poly.pdbx_strand_id
1 'polypeptide(L)' 'MSHLSMHDIDQMSLEQMLRRLEELREELLQLRAQQALGGSSSNPGEFKQTRRSIARLLTSINSEKKE' A
#
# COMPACT_ATOMS: atom_id res chain seq x y z
N MET A 1 -9.01 6.14 -3.33
CA MET A 1 -7.88 6.21 -4.29
C MET A 1 -6.60 6.69 -3.60
N SER A 2 -6.21 6.04 -2.50
CA SER A 2 -5.11 6.52 -1.64
C SER A 2 -3.78 5.94 -2.09
N HIS A 3 -3.21 6.46 -3.17
CA HIS A 3 -1.80 6.26 -3.44
C HIS A 3 -0.98 7.04 -2.41
N LEU A 4 0.07 6.43 -1.84
CA LEU A 4 0.96 7.11 -0.89
C LEU A 4 2.15 7.70 -1.63
N SER A 5 2.37 9.00 -1.47
CA SER A 5 3.61 9.66 -1.85
C SER A 5 4.73 9.31 -0.86
N MET A 6 5.99 9.47 -1.27
CA MET A 6 7.10 9.34 -0.32
C MET A 6 7.01 10.42 0.76
N HIS A 7 6.65 11.64 0.37
CA HIS A 7 6.48 12.75 1.31
C HIS A 7 5.46 12.45 2.42
N ASP A 8 4.36 11.79 2.08
CA ASP A 8 3.34 11.41 3.06
C ASP A 8 3.88 10.35 4.03
N ILE A 9 4.69 9.42 3.52
CA ILE A 9 5.30 8.36 4.32
C ILE A 9 6.35 8.96 5.27
N ASP A 10 7.19 9.87 4.79
CA ASP A 10 8.24 10.52 5.61
C ASP A 10 7.66 11.31 6.79
N GLN A 11 6.38 11.72 6.73
CA GLN A 11 5.68 12.42 7.82
C GLN A 11 4.96 11.47 8.79
N MET A 12 4.89 10.18 8.50
CA MET A 12 4.24 9.19 9.37
C MET A 12 5.19 8.70 10.45
N SER A 13 4.66 8.41 11.63
CA SER A 13 5.38 7.60 12.62
C SER A 13 5.42 6.13 12.21
N LEU A 14 6.36 5.36 12.75
CA LEU A 14 6.45 3.91 12.54
C LEU A 14 5.11 3.19 12.80
N GLU A 15 4.39 3.58 13.85
CA GLU A 15 3.08 3.00 14.17
C GLU A 15 2.04 3.31 13.08
N GLN A 16 2.01 4.55 12.59
CA GLN A 16 1.13 4.95 11.50
C GLN A 16 1.47 4.22 10.20
N MET A 17 2.77 4.04 9.90
CA MET A 17 3.21 3.26 8.75
C MET A 17 2.77 1.81 8.83
N LEU A 18 2.87 1.18 10.00
CA LEU A 18 2.44 -0.20 10.22
C LEU A 18 0.92 -0.37 10.08
N ARG A 19 0.12 0.54 10.65
CA ARG A 19 -1.34 0.55 10.48
C ARG A 19 -1.71 0.71 9.00
N ARG A 20 -1.09 1.67 8.32
CA ARG A 20 -1.34 1.92 6.89
C ARG A 20 -0.95 0.73 6.01
N LEU A 21 0.12 0.02 6.38
CA LEU A 21 0.57 -1.18 5.69
C LEU A 21 -0.46 -2.31 5.78
N GLU A 22 -1.13 -2.47 6.92
CA GLU A 22 -2.19 -3.46 7.12
C GLU A 22 -3.42 -3.13 6.25
N GLU A 23 -3.88 -1.89 6.29
CA GLU A 23 -5.00 -1.41 5.47
C GLU A 23 -4.75 -1.64 3.96
N LEU A 24 -3.55 -1.34 3.46
CA LEU A 24 -3.21 -1.57 2.06
C LEU A 24 -3.13 -3.05 1.68
N ARG A 25 -2.77 -3.94 2.63
CA ARG A 25 -2.76 -5.39 2.39
C ARG A 25 -4.18 -5.93 2.28
N GLU A 26 -5.11 -5.44 3.10
CA GLU A 26 -6.53 -5.75 2.98
C GLU A 26 -7.10 -5.28 1.65
N GLU A 27 -6.79 -4.05 1.24
CA GLU A 27 -7.18 -3.50 -0.07
C GLU A 27 -6.62 -4.37 -1.22
N LEU A 28 -5.36 -4.78 -1.14
CA LEU A 28 -4.76 -5.67 -2.14
C LEU A 28 -5.44 -7.05 -2.18
N LEU A 29 -5.87 -7.58 -1.04
CA LEU A 29 -6.60 -8.84 -0.97
C LEU A 29 -7.96 -8.71 -1.67
N GLN A 30 -8.69 -7.63 -1.43
CA GLN A 30 -9.97 -7.35 -2.10
C GLN A 30 -9.79 -7.23 -3.62
N LEU A 31 -8.77 -6.49 -4.07
CA LEU A 31 -8.48 -6.35 -5.50
C LEU A 31 -8.11 -7.70 -6.15
N ARG A 32 -7.38 -8.58 -5.45
CA ARG A 32 -7.10 -9.94 -5.92
C ARG A 32 -8.37 -10.79 -6.01
N ALA A 33 -9.27 -10.70 -5.03
CA ALA A 33 -10.54 -11.41 -5.04
C ALA A 33 -11.41 -10.97 -6.23
N GLN A 34 -11.51 -9.67 -6.49
CA GLN A 34 -12.22 -9.13 -7.65
C GLN A 34 -11.63 -9.65 -8.97
N GLN A 35 -10.30 -9.63 -9.10
CA GLN A 35 -9.61 -10.15 -10.28
C GLN A 35 -9.88 -11.65 -10.48
N ALA A 36 -9.85 -12.45 -9.41
CA ALA A 36 -10.08 -13.89 -9.47
C ALA A 36 -11.52 -14.24 -9.89
N LEU A 37 -12.50 -13.43 -9.50
CA LEU A 37 -13.90 -13.58 -9.89
C LEU A 37 -14.17 -13.11 -11.34
N GLY A 38 -13.14 -12.68 -12.08
CA GLY A 38 -13.28 -12.13 -13.43
C GLY A 38 -13.87 -10.71 -13.46
N GLY A 39 -13.94 -10.04 -12.30
CA GLY A 39 -14.36 -8.65 -12.21
C GLY A 39 -13.28 -7.72 -12.75
N SER A 40 -13.65 -6.79 -13.62
CA SER A 40 -12.79 -5.65 -13.96
C SER A 40 -12.79 -4.67 -12.78
N SER A 41 -11.62 -4.29 -12.27
CA SER A 41 -11.55 -3.19 -11.32
C SER A 41 -12.05 -1.90 -11.98
N SER A 42 -12.75 -1.06 -11.22
CA SER A 42 -13.27 0.23 -11.69
C SER A 42 -12.14 1.15 -12.15
N ASN A 43 -10.92 0.93 -11.63
CA ASN A 43 -9.71 1.59 -12.06
C ASN A 43 -8.59 0.54 -12.32
N PRO A 44 -8.14 0.39 -13.57
CA PRO A 44 -7.09 -0.57 -13.94
C PRO A 44 -5.75 -0.33 -13.23
N GLY A 45 -5.50 0.89 -12.74
CA GLY A 45 -4.27 1.29 -12.09
C GLY A 45 -4.18 0.95 -10.60
N GLU A 46 -5.31 0.67 -9.94
CA GLU A 46 -5.39 0.48 -8.48
C GLU A 46 -4.45 -0.62 -8.01
N PHE A 47 -4.53 -1.80 -8.62
CA PHE A 47 -3.68 -2.94 -8.26
C PHE A 47 -2.18 -2.59 -8.29
N LYS A 48 -1.75 -1.85 -9.31
CA LYS A 48 -0.36 -1.42 -9.44
C LYS A 48 0.00 -0.36 -8.40
N GLN A 49 -0.92 0.56 -8.11
CA GLN A 49 -0.72 1.62 -7.11
C GLN A 49 -0.64 1.06 -5.70
N THR A 50 -1.58 0.20 -5.29
CA THR A 50 -1.60 -0.43 -3.96
C THR A 50 -0.32 -1.23 -3.69
N ARG A 51 0.14 -2.04 -4.66
CA ARG A 51 1.43 -2.76 -4.53
C ARG A 51 2.63 -1.81 -4.38
N ARG A 52 2.65 -0.70 -5.12
CA ARG A 52 3.73 0.29 -5.02
C ARG A 52 3.72 1.00 -3.67
N SER A 53 2.55 1.37 -3.15
CA SER A 53 2.40 1.97 -1.83
C SER A 53 2.92 1.03 -0.72
N ILE A 54 2.56 -0.26 -0.78
CA ILE A 54 3.08 -1.28 0.14
C ILE A 54 4.61 -1.35 0.08
N ALA A 55 5.18 -1.40 -1.12
CA ALA A 55 6.64 -1.47 -1.30
C ALA A 55 7.36 -0.24 -0.72
N ARG A 56 6.79 0.96 -0.88
CA ARG A 56 7.35 2.20 -0.31
C ARG A 56 7.35 2.18 1.21
N LEU A 57 6.23 1.82 1.84
CA LEU A 57 6.14 1.71 3.30
C LEU A 57 7.16 0.70 3.86
N LEU A 58 7.25 -0.49 3.26
CA LEU A 58 8.23 -1.50 3.67
C LEU A 58 9.67 -0.99 3.52
N THR A 59 9.94 -0.20 2.48
CA THR A 59 11.26 0.41 2.27
C THR A 59 11.57 1.42 3.38
N SER A 60 10.63 2.33 3.68
CA SER A 60 10.79 3.34 4.74
C SER A 60 11.00 2.70 6.11
N ILE A 61 10.16 1.74 6.49
CA ILE A 61 10.26 1.00 7.75
C ILE A 61 11.62 0.31 7.88
N ASN A 62 12.16 -0.22 6.77
CA ASN A 62 13.46 -0.88 6.78
C ASN A 62 14.62 0.11 6.84
N SER A 63 14.46 1.31 6.28
CA SER A 63 15.42 2.40 6.41
C SER A 63 15.50 2.89 7.86
N GLU A 64 14.36 3.14 8.51
CA GLU A 64 14.31 3.56 9.93
C GLU A 64 14.92 2.52 10.89
N LYS A 65 14.81 1.22 10.59
CA LYS A 65 15.41 0.16 11.40
C LYS A 65 16.93 0.05 11.29
N LYS A 66 17.52 0.62 10.25
CA LYS A 66 18.97 0.54 9.99
C LYS A 66 19.73 1.75 10.56
N GLU A 67 19.03 2.83 10.86
CA GLU A 67 19.55 3.94 11.67
C GLU A 67 19.47 3.60 13.17
#